data_AF-E0UIA8-F1
#
_entry.id   AF-E0UIA8-F1
#
_cell.length_a   1.000
_cell.length_b   1.000
_cell.length_c   1.000
_cell.angle_alpha   90.00
_cell.angle_beta   90.00
_cell.angle_gamma   90.00
#
_symmetry.space_group_name_H-M   'P 1'
#
loop_
_entity.id
_entity.type
_entity.pdbx_description
1 polymer ?
#
loop_
_entity_poly.entity_id
_entity_poly.type
_entity_poly.pdbx_seq_one_letter_code
_entity_poly.pdbx_strand_id
1 'polypeptide(L)'
;MSEVEFQTPQSYSPEDIQQILHLALARRNDQEELSREQLWEIAAELEIEPLSLVAAEQEWLKQKALTKKRLEFTQFRRSQWKQKAVRYVIVNSFLLFLNLLSAGTLSWSLYILLLWGLGLSLEGLKTFQTQGEAYEQAFQRWQFKNEMKESMANLWQRLKKAWQS
;
A
#
# COMPACT_ATOMS: atom_id res chain seq x y z
N MET A 1 -23.97 2.53 -34.48
CA MET A 1 -23.30 2.82 -33.19
C MET A 1 -24.31 3.61 -32.38
N SER A 2 -24.94 2.99 -31.39
CA SER A 2 -25.98 3.64 -30.60
C SER A 2 -25.33 4.58 -29.59
N GLU A 3 -25.62 5.87 -29.67
CA GLU A 3 -25.30 6.85 -28.63
C GLU A 3 -26.02 6.43 -27.34
N VAL A 4 -25.24 6.12 -26.30
CA VAL A 4 -25.80 5.87 -24.97
C VAL A 4 -26.13 7.23 -24.36
N GLU A 5 -27.39 7.60 -24.42
CA GLU A 5 -27.92 8.84 -23.84
C GLU A 5 -28.04 8.66 -22.32
N PHE A 6 -27.05 9.13 -21.56
CA PHE A 6 -27.09 9.08 -20.10
C PHE A 6 -28.03 10.18 -19.58
N GLN A 7 -29.19 9.78 -19.05
CA GLN A 7 -30.11 10.70 -18.37
C GLN A 7 -29.44 11.29 -17.13
N THR A 8 -29.44 12.61 -16.99
CA THR A 8 -28.91 13.30 -15.81
C THR A 8 -29.87 13.08 -14.64
N PRO A 9 -29.41 12.52 -13.50
CA PRO A 9 -30.28 12.34 -12.34
C PRO A 9 -30.66 13.69 -11.73
N GLN A 10 -31.91 13.80 -11.26
CA GLN A 10 -32.46 15.03 -10.65
C GLN A 10 -31.96 15.26 -9.21
N SER A 11 -31.40 14.24 -8.56
CA SER A 11 -30.80 14.33 -7.22
C SER A 11 -29.51 13.54 -7.17
N TYR A 12 -28.47 14.12 -6.57
CA TYR A 12 -27.18 13.47 -6.34
C TYR A 12 -27.03 13.13 -4.87
N SER A 13 -26.45 11.97 -4.56
CA SER A 13 -26.02 11.69 -3.19
C SER A 13 -24.81 12.58 -2.83
N PRO A 14 -24.53 12.83 -1.54
CA PRO A 14 -23.32 13.53 -1.11
C PRO A 14 -22.04 12.90 -1.69
N GLU A 15 -22.00 11.56 -1.78
CA GLU A 15 -20.89 10.80 -2.36
C GLU A 15 -20.74 11.10 -3.86
N ASP A 16 -21.84 11.15 -4.60
CA ASP A 16 -21.84 11.48 -6.03
C ASP A 16 -21.36 12.92 -6.27
N ILE A 17 -21.80 13.88 -5.44
CA ILE A 17 -21.37 15.28 -5.53
C ILE A 17 -19.85 15.39 -5.35
N GLN A 18 -19.31 14.73 -4.33
CA GLN A 18 -17.88 14.71 -4.08
C GLN A 18 -17.11 14.12 -5.27
N GLN A 19 -17.60 13.03 -5.85
CA GLN A 19 -16.94 12.36 -6.96
C GLN A 19 -16.99 13.19 -8.26
N ILE A 20 -18.12 13.83 -8.54
CA ILE A 20 -18.28 14.74 -9.69
C ILE A 20 -17.36 15.95 -9.53
N LEU A 21 -17.29 16.55 -8.33
CA LEU A 21 -16.41 17.68 -8.05
C LEU A 21 -14.94 17.28 -8.18
N HIS A 22 -14.55 16.12 -7.65
CA HIS A 22 -13.19 15.58 -7.81
C HIS A 22 -12.81 15.40 -9.29
N LEU A 23 -13.72 14.87 -10.11
CA LEU A 23 -13.50 14.69 -11.54
C LEU A 23 -13.40 16.03 -12.28
N ALA A 24 -14.23 17.01 -11.92
CA ALA A 24 -14.20 18.35 -12.49
C ALA A 24 -12.88 19.06 -12.17
N LEU A 25 -12.41 18.97 -10.92
CA LEU A 25 -11.13 19.52 -10.48
C LEU A 25 -9.94 18.82 -11.17
N ALA A 26 -9.96 17.49 -11.30
CA ALA A 26 -8.90 16.75 -11.98
C ALA A 26 -8.80 17.03 -13.49
N ARG A 27 -9.90 17.49 -14.11
CA ARG A 27 -9.93 17.92 -15.51
C ARG A 27 -9.49 19.37 -15.72
N ARG A 28 -9.45 20.17 -14.65
CA ARG A 28 -8.91 21.53 -14.72
C ARG A 28 -7.41 21.39 -15.02
N ASN A 29 -6.99 21.89 -16.18
CA ASN A 29 -5.65 21.68 -16.74
C ASN A 29 -4.54 22.44 -15.97
N ASP A 30 -4.91 23.07 -14.85
CA ASP A 30 -4.01 23.71 -13.91
C ASP A 30 -3.39 22.60 -13.07
N GLN A 31 -2.18 22.18 -13.41
CA GLN A 31 -1.40 21.19 -12.63
C GLN A 31 -0.96 21.72 -11.25
N GLU A 32 -1.48 22.88 -10.84
CA GLU A 32 -1.16 23.46 -9.53
C GLU A 32 -1.96 22.74 -8.45
N GLU A 33 -1.23 22.20 -7.47
CA GLU A 33 -1.82 21.69 -6.25
C GLU A 33 -2.60 22.84 -5.59
N LEU A 34 -3.89 22.64 -5.33
CA LEU A 34 -4.71 23.65 -4.66
C LEU A 34 -4.09 24.01 -3.31
N SER A 35 -3.86 25.30 -3.10
CA SER A 35 -3.27 25.78 -1.86
C SER A 35 -4.25 25.60 -0.69
N ARG A 36 -3.72 25.58 0.54
CA ARG A 36 -4.56 25.56 1.74
C ARG A 36 -5.52 26.76 1.78
N GLU A 37 -5.11 27.90 1.26
CA GLU A 37 -5.95 29.11 1.21
C GLU A 37 -7.13 28.91 0.25
N GLN A 38 -6.90 28.34 -0.93
CA GLN A 38 -7.96 28.03 -1.90
C GLN A 38 -8.97 27.01 -1.35
N LEU A 39 -8.52 26.04 -0.55
CA LEU A 39 -9.42 25.12 0.14
C LEU A 39 -10.38 25.86 1.08
N TRP A 40 -9.89 26.88 1.79
CA TRP A 40 -10.69 27.69 2.71
C TRP A 40 -11.63 28.65 1.98
N GLU A 41 -11.19 29.21 0.85
CA GLU A 41 -12.05 30.03 -0.04
C GLU A 41 -13.24 29.21 -0.57
N ILE A 42 -12.98 28.02 -1.12
CA ILE A 42 -14.04 27.12 -1.60
C ILE A 42 -14.99 26.72 -0.46
N ALA A 43 -14.45 26.44 0.73
CA ALA A 43 -15.29 26.10 1.89
C ALA A 43 -16.18 27.28 2.32
N ALA A 44 -15.66 28.51 2.26
CA ALA A 44 -16.43 29.71 2.55
C ALA A 44 -17.52 29.94 1.50
N GLU A 45 -17.24 29.71 0.21
CA GLU A 45 -18.23 29.77 -0.87
C GLU A 45 -19.34 28.72 -0.74
N LEU A 46 -19.01 27.55 -0.20
CA LEU A 46 -19.95 26.46 0.06
C LEU A 46 -20.67 26.57 1.43
N GLU A 47 -20.50 27.70 2.14
CA GLU A 47 -21.06 27.95 3.48
C GLU A 47 -20.70 26.86 4.51
N ILE A 48 -19.53 26.24 4.35
CA ILE A 48 -19.01 25.23 5.28
C ILE A 48 -18.42 25.94 6.51
N GLU A 49 -18.85 25.51 7.70
CA GLU A 49 -18.34 26.07 8.95
C GLU A 49 -16.81 25.86 9.10
N PRO A 50 -16.03 26.91 9.46
CA PRO A 50 -14.58 26.80 9.61
C PRO A 50 -14.13 25.72 10.61
N LEU A 51 -14.90 25.55 11.70
CA LEU A 51 -14.65 24.51 12.71
C LEU A 51 -14.82 23.09 12.13
N SER A 52 -15.82 22.90 11.27
CA SER A 52 -16.06 21.64 10.57
C SER A 52 -14.95 21.35 9.57
N LEU A 53 -14.49 22.35 8.82
CA LEU A 53 -13.38 22.22 7.88
C LEU A 53 -12.08 21.79 8.57
N VAL A 54 -11.75 22.39 9.72
CA VAL A 54 -10.55 22.03 10.49
C VAL A 54 -10.66 20.60 11.03
N ALA A 55 -11.83 20.19 11.54
CA ALA A 55 -12.05 18.83 12.00
C ALA A 55 -11.88 17.81 10.86
N ALA A 56 -12.43 18.11 9.68
CA ALA A 56 -12.29 17.29 8.49
C ALA A 56 -10.84 17.21 7.99
N GLU A 57 -10.09 18.32 7.98
CA GLU A 57 -8.66 18.35 7.63
C GLU A 57 -7.83 17.46 8.55
N GLN A 58 -8.07 17.54 9.87
CA GLN A 58 -7.38 16.69 10.84
C GLN A 58 -7.69 15.20 10.66
N GLU A 59 -8.96 14.87 10.44
CA GLU A 59 -9.37 13.49 10.20
C GLU A 59 -8.76 12.95 8.90
N TRP A 60 -8.77 13.74 7.83
CA TRP A 60 -8.13 13.40 6.57
C TRP A 60 -6.62 13.19 6.73
N LEU A 61 -5.92 14.04 7.48
CA LEU A 61 -4.49 13.87 7.76
C LEU A 61 -4.19 12.56 8.50
N LYS A 62 -5.01 12.20 9.49
CA LYS A 62 -4.90 10.91 10.21
C LYS A 62 -5.11 9.74 9.26
N GLN A 63 -6.15 9.78 8.44
CA GLN A 63 -6.45 8.73 7.47
C GLN A 63 -5.37 8.62 6.38
N LYS A 64 -4.82 9.74 5.93
CA LYS A 64 -3.70 9.79 4.98
C LYS A 64 -2.44 9.17 5.58
N ALA A 65 -2.14 9.44 6.85
CA ALA A 65 -1.02 8.81 7.55
C ALA A 65 -1.18 7.29 7.65
N LEU A 66 -2.37 6.80 8.00
CA LEU A 66 -2.67 5.37 8.04
C LEU A 66 -2.57 4.71 6.67
N THR A 67 -3.10 5.38 5.63
CA THR A 67 -3.03 4.89 4.24
C THR A 67 -1.59 4.80 3.75
N LYS A 68 -0.73 5.79 4.07
CA LYS A 68 0.70 5.74 3.77
C LYS A 68 1.38 4.53 4.44
N LYS A 69 1.15 4.33 5.75
CA LYS A 69 1.68 3.16 6.48
C LYS A 69 1.25 1.83 5.84
N ARG A 70 -0.01 1.71 5.42
CA ARG A 70 -0.53 0.53 4.71
C ARG A 70 0.17 0.31 3.36
N LEU A 71 0.43 1.38 2.61
CA LEU A 71 1.15 1.31 1.34
C LEU A 71 2.59 0.81 1.55
N GLU A 72 3.30 1.37 2.52
CA GLU A 72 4.66 0.96 2.88
C GLU A 72 4.70 -0.52 3.30
N PHE A 73 3.75 -0.97 4.11
CA PHE A 73 3.63 -2.37 4.50
C PHE A 73 3.38 -3.29 3.30
N THR A 74 2.53 -2.87 2.36
CA THR A 74 2.24 -3.63 1.14
C THR A 74 3.48 -3.75 0.26
N GLN A 75 4.25 -2.66 0.11
CA GLN A 75 5.51 -2.66 -0.62
C GLN A 75 6.57 -3.55 0.06
N PHE A 76 6.68 -3.48 1.39
CA PHE A 76 7.58 -4.33 2.18
C PHE A 76 7.25 -5.82 2.04
N ARG A 77 5.98 -6.21 2.10
CA ARG A 77 5.59 -7.61 1.85
C ARG A 77 5.92 -8.04 0.44
N ARG A 78 5.68 -7.19 -0.56
CA ARG A 78 5.97 -7.50 -1.97
C ARG A 78 7.47 -7.67 -2.22
N SER A 79 8.32 -6.88 -1.57
CA SER A 79 9.79 -6.99 -1.72
C SER A 79 10.34 -8.27 -1.11
N GLN A 80 9.89 -8.64 0.10
CA GLN A 80 10.26 -9.90 0.76
C GLN A 80 9.88 -11.12 -0.09
N TRP A 81 8.73 -11.03 -0.76
CA TRP A 81 8.26 -12.04 -1.69
C TRP A 81 9.09 -12.14 -2.97
N LYS A 82 9.42 -11.00 -3.57
CA LYS A 82 10.31 -10.97 -4.73
C LYS A 82 11.67 -11.61 -4.39
N GLN A 83 12.23 -11.35 -3.21
CA GLN A 83 13.51 -11.97 -2.82
C GLN A 83 13.41 -13.49 -2.69
N LYS A 84 12.36 -14.01 -2.04
CA LYS A 84 12.12 -15.46 -1.94
C LYS A 84 11.92 -16.10 -3.32
N ALA A 85 11.15 -15.45 -4.19
CA ALA A 85 10.91 -15.93 -5.56
C ALA A 85 12.20 -15.91 -6.41
N VAL A 86 12.99 -14.84 -6.34
CA VAL A 86 14.27 -14.74 -7.05
C VAL A 86 15.24 -15.83 -6.58
N ARG A 87 15.36 -16.04 -5.26
CA ARG A 87 16.21 -17.12 -4.72
C ARG A 87 15.74 -18.48 -5.20
N TYR A 88 14.44 -18.72 -5.22
CA TYR A 88 13.85 -19.96 -5.74
C TYR A 88 14.17 -20.17 -7.22
N VAL A 89 14.00 -19.14 -8.04
CA VAL A 89 14.30 -19.18 -9.49
C VAL A 89 15.78 -19.45 -9.74
N ILE A 90 16.69 -18.78 -9.00
CA ILE A 90 18.13 -18.99 -9.15
C ILE A 90 18.51 -20.43 -8.79
N VAL A 91 18.03 -20.95 -7.66
CA VAL A 91 18.35 -22.32 -7.23
C VAL A 91 17.77 -23.36 -8.20
N ASN A 92 16.53 -23.19 -8.65
CA ASN A 92 15.91 -24.11 -9.60
C ASN A 92 16.56 -24.02 -10.99
N SER A 93 16.91 -22.83 -11.45
CA SER A 93 17.65 -22.63 -12.71
C SER A 93 19.02 -23.30 -12.64
N PHE A 94 19.73 -23.17 -11.52
CA PHE A 94 21.01 -23.83 -11.30
C PHE A 94 20.87 -25.36 -11.27
N LEU A 95 19.87 -25.89 -10.57
CA LEU A 95 19.57 -27.33 -10.53
C LEU A 95 19.18 -27.88 -11.90
N LEU A 96 18.37 -27.15 -12.68
CA LEU A 96 18.02 -27.51 -14.05
C LEU A 96 19.26 -27.56 -14.95
N PHE A 97 20.14 -26.56 -14.85
CA PHE A 97 21.38 -26.49 -15.63
C PHE A 97 22.33 -27.64 -15.28
N LEU A 98 22.53 -27.93 -13.99
CA LEU A 98 23.36 -29.03 -13.49
C LEU A 98 22.80 -30.40 -13.90
N ASN A 99 21.47 -30.54 -13.87
CA ASN A 99 20.80 -31.76 -14.32
C ASN A 99 20.94 -31.97 -15.85
N LEU A 100 20.84 -30.91 -16.65
CA LEU A 100 21.07 -30.97 -18.10
C LEU A 100 22.51 -31.41 -18.43
N LEU A 101 23.49 -30.88 -17.69
CA LEU A 101 24.90 -31.22 -17.81
C LEU A 101 25.22 -32.65 -17.34
N SER A 102 24.56 -33.14 -16.28
CA SER A 102 24.90 -34.44 -15.67
C SER A 102 24.20 -35.63 -16.32
N ALA A 103 22.92 -35.51 -16.66
CA ALA A 103 22.09 -36.66 -17.06
C ALA A 103 21.56 -36.57 -18.49
N GLY A 104 21.67 -35.41 -19.17
CA GLY A 104 21.05 -35.16 -20.47
C GLY A 104 19.50 -35.25 -20.49
N THR A 105 18.88 -35.56 -19.34
CA THR A 105 17.45 -35.82 -19.17
C THR A 105 16.98 -35.30 -17.81
N LEU A 106 15.69 -34.93 -17.72
CA LEU A 106 15.07 -34.36 -16.52
C LEU A 106 14.56 -35.46 -15.57
N SER A 107 15.44 -36.12 -14.80
CA SER A 107 15.07 -37.30 -13.99
C SER A 107 14.72 -36.95 -12.53
N TRP A 108 15.65 -36.41 -11.75
CA TRP A 108 15.46 -36.15 -10.30
C TRP A 108 15.13 -34.70 -9.94
N SER A 109 15.51 -33.74 -10.78
CA SER A 109 15.34 -32.30 -10.53
C SER A 109 13.87 -31.89 -10.61
N LEU A 110 13.07 -32.59 -11.43
CA LEU A 110 11.63 -32.36 -11.53
C LEU A 110 10.91 -32.64 -10.22
N TYR A 111 11.27 -33.71 -9.49
CA TYR A 111 10.63 -34.02 -8.21
C TYR A 111 10.94 -32.94 -7.15
N ILE A 112 12.17 -32.45 -7.10
CA ILE A 112 12.57 -31.37 -6.20
C ILE A 112 11.85 -30.06 -6.57
N LEU A 113 11.81 -29.73 -7.86
CA LEU A 113 11.13 -28.54 -8.39
C LEU A 113 9.62 -28.58 -8.15
N LEU A 114 9.00 -29.76 -8.26
CA LEU A 114 7.55 -29.93 -8.07
C LEU A 114 7.20 -29.87 -6.57
N LEU A 115 7.99 -30.52 -5.71
CA LEU A 115 7.80 -30.49 -4.26
C LEU A 115 7.98 -29.07 -3.71
N TRP A 116 9.06 -28.37 -4.11
CA TRP A 116 9.33 -27.02 -3.64
C TRP A 116 8.46 -25.96 -4.34
N GLY A 117 8.08 -26.20 -5.60
CA GLY A 117 7.21 -25.32 -6.38
C GLY A 117 5.79 -25.27 -5.82
N LEU A 118 5.28 -26.40 -5.31
CA LEU A 118 4.01 -26.43 -4.59
C LEU A 118 4.04 -25.58 -3.32
N GLY A 119 5.10 -25.70 -2.51
CA GLY A 119 5.26 -24.91 -1.28
C GLY A 119 5.30 -23.41 -1.57
N LEU A 120 6.06 -23.00 -2.60
CA LEU A 120 6.17 -21.60 -2.99
C LEU A 120 4.87 -21.04 -3.56
N SER A 121 4.12 -21.84 -4.33
CA SER A 121 2.82 -21.47 -4.90
C SER A 121 1.78 -21.20 -3.80
N LEU A 122 1.70 -22.09 -2.80
CA LEU A 122 0.80 -21.94 -1.66
C LEU A 122 1.15 -20.73 -0.79
N GLU A 123 2.43 -20.50 -0.53
CA GLU A 123 2.88 -19.30 0.17
C GLU A 123 2.57 -18.02 -0.66
N GLY A 124 2.68 -18.12 -2.00
CA GLY A 124 2.46 -17.02 -2.94
C GLY A 124 1.02 -16.57 -2.93
N LEU A 125 0.09 -17.51 -3.00
CA LEU A 125 -1.35 -17.26 -2.89
C LEU A 125 -1.70 -16.55 -1.57
N LYS A 126 -1.10 -16.96 -0.44
CA LYS A 126 -1.29 -16.30 0.87
C LYS A 126 -0.76 -14.86 0.92
N THR A 127 0.08 -14.47 -0.03
CA THR A 127 0.68 -13.13 -0.08
C THR A 127 -0.05 -12.22 -1.05
N PHE A 128 -0.55 -12.77 -2.14
CA PHE A 128 -1.49 -12.08 -3.01
C PHE A 128 -2.87 -11.94 -2.38
N GLN A 129 -3.20 -12.72 -1.35
CA GLN A 129 -4.37 -12.50 -0.51
C GLN A 129 -4.16 -11.26 0.38
N THR A 130 -4.41 -10.09 -0.19
CA THR A 130 -4.34 -8.76 0.46
C THR A 130 -5.55 -8.45 1.35
N GLN A 131 -6.43 -9.42 1.60
CA GLN A 131 -7.64 -9.26 2.38
C GLN A 131 -7.85 -10.47 3.32
N GLY A 132 -8.00 -10.20 4.61
CA GLY A 132 -8.25 -11.20 5.66
C GLY A 132 -7.64 -10.82 7.01
N GLU A 133 -8.10 -11.44 8.09
CA GLU A 133 -7.61 -11.17 9.46
C GLU A 133 -6.10 -11.30 9.61
N ALA A 134 -5.48 -12.22 8.85
CA ALA A 134 -4.04 -12.42 8.83
C ALA A 134 -3.28 -11.20 8.29
N TYR A 135 -3.87 -10.42 7.37
CA TYR A 135 -3.28 -9.18 6.87
C TYR A 135 -3.28 -8.10 7.97
N GLU A 136 -4.41 -7.93 8.65
CA GLU A 136 -4.55 -6.92 9.70
C GLU A 136 -3.64 -7.24 10.89
N GLN A 137 -3.57 -8.50 11.34
CA GLN A 137 -2.65 -8.91 12.41
C GLN A 137 -1.18 -8.67 12.04
N ALA A 138 -0.79 -8.92 10.78
CA ALA A 138 0.57 -8.69 10.32
C ALA A 138 0.90 -7.20 10.22
N PHE A 139 -0.07 -6.37 9.79
CA PHE A 139 0.06 -4.92 9.75
C PHE A 139 0.23 -4.35 11.17
N GLN A 140 -0.62 -4.75 12.11
CA GLN A 140 -0.56 -4.31 13.52
C GLN A 140 0.80 -4.66 14.15
N ARG A 141 1.29 -5.90 13.94
CA ARG A 141 2.62 -6.32 14.44
C ARG A 141 3.75 -5.53 13.81
N TRP A 142 3.64 -5.20 12.52
CA TRP A 142 4.65 -4.40 11.82
C TRP A 142 4.64 -2.95 12.30
N GLN A 143 3.46 -2.33 12.42
CA GLN A 143 3.31 -0.96 12.93
C GLN A 143 3.88 -0.84 14.33
N PHE A 144 3.53 -1.76 15.24
CA PHE A 144 4.03 -1.75 16.62
C PHE A 144 5.56 -1.87 16.67
N LYS A 145 6.15 -2.79 15.88
CA LYS A 145 7.61 -2.95 15.82
C LYS A 145 8.33 -1.71 15.28
N ASN A 146 7.75 -1.00 14.31
CA ASN A 146 8.36 0.21 13.76
C ASN A 146 8.25 1.40 14.72
N GLU A 147 7.07 1.61 15.33
CA GLU A 147 6.86 2.70 16.29
C GLU A 147 7.69 2.51 17.57
N MET A 148 7.86 1.27 18.03
CA MET A 148 8.73 0.97 19.18
C MET A 148 10.21 1.26 18.89
N LYS A 149 10.70 1.01 17.68
CA LYS A 149 12.10 1.27 17.33
C LYS A 149 12.41 2.77 17.34
N GLU A 150 11.53 3.59 16.79
CA GLU A 150 11.71 5.05 16.77
C GLU A 150 11.60 5.66 18.17
N SER A 151 10.61 5.23 18.96
CA SER A 151 10.45 5.69 20.33
C SER A 151 11.62 5.27 21.23
N MET A 152 12.11 4.03 21.11
CA MET A 152 13.31 3.58 21.83
C MET A 152 14.57 4.32 21.40
N ALA A 153 14.76 4.57 20.10
CA ALA A 153 15.90 5.34 19.61
C ALA A 153 15.90 6.79 20.17
N ASN A 154 14.74 7.45 20.20
CA ASN A 154 14.59 8.79 20.74
C ASN A 154 14.80 8.84 22.27
N LEU A 155 14.33 7.82 23.00
CA LEU A 155 14.58 7.70 24.45
C LEU A 155 16.06 7.47 24.76
N TRP A 156 16.75 6.64 23.96
CA TRP A 156 18.18 6.39 24.11
C TRP A 156 19.00 7.66 23.83
N GLN A 157 18.62 8.45 22.81
CA GLN A 157 19.23 9.75 22.55
C GLN A 157 19.04 10.74 23.70
N ARG A 158 17.85 10.79 24.31
CA ARG A 158 17.58 11.65 25.48
C ARG A 158 18.39 11.23 26.70
N LEU A 159 18.45 9.93 26.99
CA LEU A 159 19.26 9.41 28.10
C LEU A 159 20.75 9.68 27.90
N LYS A 160 21.27 9.46 26.68
CA LYS A 160 22.66 9.78 26.34
C LYS A 160 22.96 11.27 26.56
N LYS A 161 22.05 12.15 26.15
CA LYS A 161 22.19 13.60 26.32
C LYS A 161 22.14 14.03 27.78
N ALA A 162 21.29 13.40 28.60
CA ALA A 162 21.21 13.66 30.03
C ALA A 162 22.43 13.17 30.82
N TRP A 163 23.17 12.18 30.31
CA TRP A 163 24.41 11.69 30.92
C TRP A 163 25.66 12.45 30.47
N GLN A 164 25.56 13.28 29.43
CA GLN A 164 26.65 14.13 28.92
C GLN A 164 26.54 15.60 29.38
N SER A 165 25.50 15.93 30.16
CA SER A 165 25.32 17.22 30.85
C SER A 165 25.56 17.04 32.34
#